data_AF-A0A5C1ADU9-F1
#
_entry.id   AF-A0A5C1ADU9-F1
#
_cell.length_a   1.000
_cell.length_b   1.000
_cell.length_c   1.000
_cell.angle_alpha   90.00
_cell.angle_beta   90.00
_cell.angle_gamma   90.00
#
_symmetry.space_group_name_H-M   'P 1'
#
loop_
_entity.id
_entity.type
_entity.pdbx_description
1 polymer ?
#
loop_
_entity_poly.entity_id
_entity_poly.type
_entity_poly.pdbx_seq_one_letter_code
_entity_poly.pdbx_strand_id
1 'polypeptide(L)' 'MSRIISSERWSIEFKPAGARRWTVIGTVGTREQAEWFMLRFLGTGDWYIRPPKVKEVARA' A
#
# COMPACT_ATOMS: atom_id res chain seq x y z
N MET A 1 -10.84 19.70 9.77
CA MET A 1 -10.04 19.03 8.73
C MET A 1 -9.45 17.76 9.32
N SER A 2 -9.97 16.59 8.94
CA SER A 2 -9.43 15.30 9.41
C SER A 2 -8.03 15.13 8.86
N ARG A 3 -7.03 15.09 9.75
CA ARG A 3 -5.63 14.85 9.39
C ARG A 3 -5.58 13.45 8.78
N ILE A 4 -5.20 13.34 7.51
CA ILE A 4 -4.96 12.03 6.90
C ILE A 4 -3.70 11.46 7.56
N ILE A 5 -3.88 10.48 8.43
CA ILE A 5 -2.79 9.81 9.13
C ILE A 5 -2.30 8.68 8.22
N SER A 6 -1.19 8.91 7.51
CA SER A 6 -0.60 7.91 6.62
C SER A 6 -0.15 6.64 7.35
N SER A 7 0.11 6.69 8.67
CA SER A 7 0.47 5.52 9.47
C SER A 7 -0.68 4.53 9.68
N GLU A 8 -1.94 4.96 9.51
CA GLU A 8 -3.15 4.14 9.61
C GLU A 8 -3.56 3.53 8.26
N ARG A 9 -2.80 3.81 7.20
CA ARG A 9 -3.13 3.39 5.84
C ARG A 9 -2.25 2.26 5.33
N TRP A 10 -2.85 1.43 4.50
CA TRP A 10 -2.16 0.42 3.72
C TRP A 10 -1.35 1.12 2.64
N SER A 11 -0.07 0.76 2.49
CA SER A 11 0.81 1.33 1.48
C SER A 11 1.03 0.33 0.36
N ILE A 12 0.99 0.81 -0.88
CA ILE A 12 1.23 0.01 -2.07
C ILE A 12 2.64 0.33 -2.53
N GLU A 13 3.52 -0.66 -2.42
CA GLU A 13 4.93 -0.54 -2.80
C GLU A 13 5.17 -1.29 -4.10
N PHE A 14 5.91 -0.65 -4.98
CA PHE A 14 6.29 -1.19 -6.28
C PHE A 14 7.80 -1.18 -6.41
N LYS A 15 8.34 -2.25 -6.99
CA LYS A 15 9.71 -2.31 -7.45
C LYS A 15 9.69 -2.67 -8.94
N PRO A 16 9.96 -1.69 -9.83
CA PRO A 16 10.06 -1.95 -11.26
C PRO A 16 11.09 -3.05 -11.56
N ALA A 17 10.85 -3.84 -12.61
CA ALA A 17 11.84 -4.81 -13.07
C ALA A 17 13.18 -4.10 -13.37
N GLY A 18 14.27 -4.62 -12.79
CA GLY A 18 15.60 -4.03 -12.90
C GLY A 18 15.91 -2.91 -11.88
N ALA A 19 14.94 -2.42 -11.12
CA ALA A 19 15.18 -1.47 -10.05
C ALA A 19 15.70 -2.19 -8.78
N ARG A 20 16.54 -1.50 -8.00
CA ARG A 20 17.03 -2.01 -6.69
C ARG A 20 16.21 -1.53 -5.50
N ARG A 21 15.33 -0.54 -5.69
CA ARG A 21 14.60 0.14 -4.61
C ARG A 21 13.11 -0.03 -4.79
N TRP A 22 12.42 -0.20 -3.67
CA TRP A 22 10.98 -0.11 -3.56
C TRP A 22 10.56 1.35 -3.49
N THR A 23 9.44 1.68 -4.13
CA THR A 23 8.82 3.00 -4.05
C THR A 23 7.35 2.87 -3.65
N VAL A 24 6.87 3.80 -2.82
CA VAL A 24 5.45 3.88 -2.47
C VAL A 24 4.73 4.58 -3.62
N ILE A 25 3.77 3.91 -4.24
CA ILE A 25 3.00 4.47 -5.35
C ILE A 25 1.57 4.87 -4.94
N GLY A 26 1.13 4.47 -3.75
CA GLY A 26 -0.20 4.80 -3.25
C GLY A 26 -0.40 4.42 -1.79
N THR A 27 -1.39 5.04 -1.15
CA THR A 27 -1.89 4.65 0.18
C THR A 27 -3.41 4.62 0.18
N VAL A 28 -3.99 3.63 0.85
CA VAL A 28 -5.44 3.40 0.87
C VAL A 28 -5.92 3.01 2.28
N GLY A 29 -7.23 3.13 2.52
CA GLY A 29 -7.80 2.90 3.86
C GLY A 29 -7.89 1.43 4.25
N THR A 30 -8.08 0.53 3.28
CA THR A 30 -8.27 -0.90 3.53
C THR A 30 -7.40 -1.77 2.63
N ARG A 31 -7.19 -3.03 3.02
CA ARG A 31 -6.47 -4.01 2.20
C ARG A 31 -7.17 -4.27 0.87
N GLU A 32 -8.49 -4.40 0.87
CA GLU A 32 -9.28 -4.64 -0.35
C GLU A 32 -9.09 -3.52 -1.38
N GLN A 33 -9.02 -2.26 -0.94
CA GLN A 33 -8.71 -1.14 -1.83
C GLN A 33 -7.31 -1.25 -2.44
N ALA A 34 -6.34 -1.79 -1.70
CA ALA A 34 -4.97 -1.99 -2.18
C ALA A 34 -4.90 -3.12 -3.21
N GLU A 35 -5.64 -4.19 -2.99
CA GLU A 35 -5.76 -5.32 -3.91
C GLU A 35 -6.47 -4.89 -5.22
N TRP A 36 -7.53 -4.09 -5.13
CA TRP A 36 -8.18 -3.49 -6.30
C TRP A 36 -7.24 -2.58 -7.11
N PHE A 37 -6.34 -1.86 -6.45
CA PHE A 37 -5.33 -1.07 -7.12
C PHE A 37 -4.37 -1.96 -7.92
N MET A 38 -3.91 -3.07 -7.32
CA MET A 38 -3.03 -4.02 -7.99
C MET A 38 -3.66 -4.64 -9.24
N LEU A 39 -4.95 -4.97 -9.19
CA LEU A 39 -5.69 -5.50 -10.36
C LEU A 39 -5.70 -4.56 -11.56
N ARG A 40 -5.53 -3.24 -11.34
CA ARG A 40 -5.53 -2.24 -12.41
C ARG A 40 -4.13 -1.82 -12.87
N PHE A 41 -3.08 -2.28 -12.19
CA PHE A 41 -1.72 -1.85 -12.50
C PHE A 41 -1.05 -2.83 -13.48
N LEU A 42 -0.69 -2.34 -14.67
CA LEU A 42 -0.11 -3.14 -15.78
C LEU A 42 1.43 -3.10 -15.83
N GLY A 43 2.09 -3.15 -14.67
CA GLY A 43 3.54 -3.03 -14.58
C GLY A 43 4.27 -4.37 -14.52
N THR A 44 5.39 -4.47 -15.22
CA THR A 44 6.35 -5.57 -15.08
C THR A 44 7.29 -5.29 -13.90
N GLY A 45 6.97 -5.83 -12.73
CA GLY A 45 7.79 -5.68 -11.52
C GLY A 45 7.17 -6.36 -10.30
N ASP A 46 7.86 -6.23 -9.16
CA ASP A 46 7.44 -6.82 -7.89
C ASP A 46 6.52 -5.86 -7.13
N TRP A 47 5.56 -6.44 -6.40
CA TRP A 47 4.52 -5.73 -5.67
C TRP A 47 4.49 -6.13 -4.21
N TYR A 48 4.25 -5.16 -3.34
CA TYR A 48 4.06 -5.42 -1.93
C TYR A 48 3.02 -4.49 -1.33
N ILE A 49 1.99 -5.08 -0.70
CA ILE A 49 1.02 -4.35 0.10
C ILE A 49 1.56 -4.33 1.54
N ARG A 50 2.02 -3.16 1.99
CA ARG A 50 2.51 -2.98 3.36
C ARG A 50 1.35 -2.60 4.28
N PRO A 51 1.15 -3.32 5.40
CA PRO A 51 0.12 -2.98 6.38
C PRO A 51 0.42 -1.63 7.06
N PRO A 52 -0.61 -0.96 7.59
CA PRO A 52 -0.44 0.23 8.41
C PRO A 52 0.49 -0.05 9.59
N LYS A 53 1.27 0.97 9.97
CA LYS A 53 2.24 0.87 11.09
C LYS A 53 1.58 0.93 12.45
N VAL A 54 0.37 1.46 12.54
CA VAL A 54 -0.42 1.38 13.77
C VAL A 54 -0.83 -0.08 13.92
N LYS A 55 -0.22 -0.76 14.91
CA LYS A 55 -0.59 -2.12 15.33
C LYS A 55 -2.11 -2.23 15.33
N GLU A 56 -2.62 -3.31 14.76
CA GLU A 56 -3.95 -3.84 15.00
C GLU A 56 -4.60 -3.20 16.25
N VAL A 57 -5.41 -2.17 16.03
CA VAL A 57 -6.64 -2.08 16.80
C VAL A 57 -7.53 -3.13 16.15
N ALA A 58 -7.20 -4.39 16.45
CA ALA A 58 -8.09 -5.51 16.24
C ALA A 58 -9.40 -5.09 16.87
N ARG A 59 -10.37 -4.88 15.99
CA ARG A 59 -11.72 -4.43 16.27
C ARG A 59 -12.28 -5.30 17.40
N ALA A 60 -12.66 -4.64 18.50
CA ALA A 60 -13.48 -5.18 19.57
C ALA A 60 -14.84 -5.68 19.04
#